data_AF-A0A933DT46-F1
#
_entry.id   AF-A0A933DT46-F1
#
_cell.length_a   1.000
_cell.length_b   1.000
_cell.length_c   1.000
_cell.angle_alpha   90.00
_cell.angle_beta   90.00
_cell.angle_gamma   90.00
#
_symmetry.space_group_name_H-M   'P 1'
#
loop_
_entity.id
_entity.type
_entity.pdbx_description
1 polymer ?
#
loop_
_entity_poly.entity_id
_entity_poly.type
_entity_poly.pdbx_seq_one_letter_code
_entity_poly.pdbx_strand_id
1 'polypeptide(L)' 'MKELVKNQVYELRTKSEITQEAFAEAIGVTRQTIIAIEKGNYTPSITLA' A
#
# COMPACT_ATOMS: atom_id res chain seq x y z
N MET A 1 -10.33 16.30 13.78
CA MET A 1 -9.81 15.00 14.28
C MET A 1 -8.99 14.40 13.15
N LYS A 2 -7.72 14.03 13.39
CA LYS A 2 -6.86 13.48 12.35
C LYS A 2 -7.18 11.99 12.26
N GLU A 3 -7.89 11.56 11.22
CA GLU A 3 -8.16 10.13 11.00
C GLU A 3 -6.81 9.41 10.80
N LEU A 4 -6.49 8.52 11.74
CA LEU A 4 -5.28 7.70 11.70
C LEU A 4 -5.57 6.49 10.82
N VAL A 5 -5.45 6.62 9.51
CA VAL A 5 -5.41 5.46 8.61
C VAL A 5 -4.09 4.74 8.87
N LYS A 6 -4.14 3.65 9.64
CA LYS A 6 -2.99 2.78 9.88
C LYS A 6 -2.75 1.94 8.63
N ASN A 7 -1.54 2.00 8.07
CA ASN A 7 -1.18 1.11 6.98
C ASN A 7 -1.11 -0.34 7.48
N GLN A 8 -1.97 -1.22 6.96
CA GLN A 8 -1.95 -2.65 7.23
C GLN A 8 -1.53 -3.50 6.03
N VAL A 9 -1.13 -2.86 4.92
CA VAL A 9 -0.79 -3.52 3.66
C VAL A 9 0.41 -4.45 3.84
N TYR A 10 1.44 -4.02 4.58
CA TYR A 10 2.59 -4.85 4.89
C TYR A 10 2.19 -6.12 5.68
N GLU A 11 1.39 -5.95 6.73
CA GLU A 11 0.94 -7.07 7.58
C GLU A 11 0.08 -8.06 6.78
N LEU A 12 -0.85 -7.58 5.95
CA LEU A 12 -1.74 -8.42 5.16
C LEU A 12 -0.98 -9.15 4.04
N ARG A 13 -0.06 -8.47 3.36
CA ARG A 13 0.74 -9.05 2.29
C ARG A 13 1.66 -10.14 2.84
N THR A 14 2.34 -9.88 3.95
CA THR A 14 3.24 -10.85 4.59
C THR A 14 2.50 -12.05 5.16
N LYS A 15 1.32 -11.86 5.77
CA LYS A 15 0.45 -12.97 6.20
C LYS A 15 -0.03 -13.85 5.05
N SER A 16 -0.12 -13.29 3.85
CA SER A 16 -0.51 -14.02 2.64
C SER A 16 0.70 -14.63 1.90
N GLU A 17 1.92 -14.46 2.40
CA GLU A 17 3.17 -14.92 1.78
C GLU A 17 3.40 -14.40 0.34
N ILE A 18 2.84 -13.22 0.01
CA ILE A 18 2.92 -12.63 -1.33
C ILE A 18 4.10 -11.64 -1.39
N THR A 19 4.84 -11.61 -2.50
CA THR A 19 5.89 -10.61 -2.71
C THR A 19 5.30 -9.24 -3.07
N GLN A 20 6.07 -8.16 -2.90
CA GLN A 20 5.62 -6.82 -3.31
C GLN A 20 5.33 -6.75 -4.82
N GLU A 21 6.09 -7.48 -5.63
CA GLU A 21 5.92 -7.56 -7.09
C GLU A 21 4.61 -8.25 -7.45
N ALA A 22 4.40 -9.46 -6.93
CA ALA A 22 3.18 -10.22 -7.20
C ALA A 22 1.93 -9.47 -6.71
N PHE A 23 2.00 -8.80 -5.56
CA PHE A 23 0.89 -7.98 -5.07
C PHE A 23 0.64 -6.76 -5.98
N ALA A 24 1.69 -6.12 -6.47
CA ALA A 24 1.58 -4.98 -7.38
C ALA A 24 0.94 -5.39 -8.72
N GLU A 25 1.39 -6.51 -9.29
CA GLU A 25 0.84 -7.10 -10.51
C GLU A 25 -0.64 -7.45 -10.34
N ALA A 26 -1.02 -8.06 -9.22
CA ALA A 26 -2.40 -8.45 -8.94
C ALA A 26 -3.38 -7.27 -8.86
N ILE A 27 -2.91 -6.09 -8.43
CA ILE A 27 -3.74 -4.88 -8.31
C ILE A 27 -3.46 -3.83 -9.40
N GLY A 28 -2.63 -4.16 -10.41
CA GLY A 28 -2.34 -3.30 -11.55
C GLY A 28 -1.53 -2.04 -11.22
N VAL A 29 -0.68 -2.08 -10.20
CA VAL A 29 0.22 -0.98 -9.84
C VAL A 29 1.68 -1.39 -9.96
N THR A 30 2.60 -0.43 -9.81
CA THR A 30 4.02 -0.75 -9.78
C THR A 30 4.46 -1.24 -8.42
N ARG A 31 5.50 -2.06 -8.36
CA ARG A 31 6.16 -2.44 -7.10
C ARG A 31 6.56 -1.21 -6.26
N GLN A 32 6.98 -0.11 -6.91
CA GLN A 32 7.32 1.14 -6.24
C GLN A 32 6.12 1.76 -5.52
N THR A 33 4.92 1.64 -6.08
CA THR A 33 3.66 2.05 -5.45
C THR A 33 3.43 1.27 -4.16
N ILE A 34 3.60 -0.05 -4.18
CA ILE A 34 3.48 -0.90 -2.97
C ILE A 34 4.52 -0.50 -1.92
N ILE A 35 5.76 -0.23 -2.32
CA ILE A 35 6.82 0.24 -1.41
C ILE A 35 6.44 1.57 -0.76
N ALA A 36 5.92 2.53 -1.53
CA ALA A 36 5.50 3.84 -1.02
C ALA A 36 4.33 3.71 -0.04
N ILE A 37 3.37 2.84 -0.35
CA ILE A 37 2.26 2.49 0.52
C ILE A 37 2.81 1.90 1.83
N GLU A 38 3.54 0.77 1.78
CA GLU A 38 4.05 0.08 2.97
C GLU A 38 4.97 0.92 3.86
N LYS A 39 5.76 1.84 3.27
CA LYS A 39 6.60 2.78 4.03
C LYS A 39 5.81 3.89 4.72
N GLY A 40 4.48 3.95 4.54
CA GLY A 40 3.62 5.00 5.08
C GLY A 40 3.81 6.35 4.38
N ASN A 41 4.56 6.39 3.28
CA ASN A 41 4.81 7.60 2.50
C ASN A 41 3.68 7.89 1.50
N TYR A 42 2.68 7.01 1.43
CA TYR A 42 1.43 7.25 0.73
C TYR A 42 0.41 7.83 1.73
N THR A 43 0.47 9.15 1.91
CA THR A 43 -0.71 9.87 2.40
C THR A 43 -1.67 9.86 1.23
N PRO A 44 -2.91 9.35 1.35
CA PRO A 44 -3.88 9.41 0.27
C PRO A 44 -4.23 10.88 0.02
N SER A 45 -3.42 11.56 -0.78
CA SER A 45 -3.76 12.83 -1.41
C SER A 45 -4.57 12.53 -2.66
N ILE A 46 -5.63 11.72 -2.52
CA ILE A 46 -6.75 11.76 -3.44
C ILE A 46 -7.73 12.77 -2.85
N THR A 47 -7.34 14.03 -2.92
CA THR A 47 -8.32 15.05 -3.30
C THR A 47 -8.39 14.95 -4.82
N LEU A 48 -9.11 13.93 -5.32
CA LEU A 48 -9.55 13.92 -6.70
C LEU A 48 -10.85 14.71 -6.72
N ALA A 49 -10.71 16.03 -6.88
CA ALA A 49 -11.78 16.95 -7.24
C ALA A 49 -11.47 17.54 -8.61
#